data_AF-A0A7K2MMS0-F1
#
_entry.id   AF-A0A7K2MMS0-F1
#
_cell.length_a   1.000
_cell.length_b   1.000
_cell.length_c   1.000
_cell.angle_alpha   90.00
_cell.angle_beta   90.00
_cell.angle_gamma   90.00
#
_symmetry.space_group_name_H-M   'P 1'
#
loop_
_entity.id
_entity.type
_entity.pdbx_description
1 polymer ?
#
loop_
_entity_poly.entity_id
_entity_poly.type
_entity_poly.pdbx_seq_one_letter_code
_entity_poly.pdbx_strand_id
1 'polypeptide(L)'
;MLSPTEPAPTPKAIPHVDFELDDLDADEETYLDFYRTVAVHEDMLVPLAAHHDGPNSYYALFDRAATWGPGMPQVLAVHLQRDYEKRTFSFEQAPLPLPAMAQSWLVHRGCPHDAISLDPELGPPPADEATRALERRLVGDGDRYAMGYSYT
;
A
#
# COMPACT_ATOMS: atom_id res chain seq x y z
N MET A 1 22.94 32.86 29.55
CA MET A 1 21.77 32.02 29.86
C MET A 1 21.37 31.35 28.55
N LEU A 2 21.75 30.09 28.34
CA LEU A 2 21.33 29.32 27.16
C LEU A 2 19.94 28.75 27.47
N SER A 3 18.95 29.05 26.63
CA SER A 3 17.62 28.46 26.74
C SER A 3 17.71 26.94 26.62
N PRO A 4 16.90 26.15 27.36
CA PRO A 4 16.88 24.71 27.18
C PRO A 4 16.33 24.41 25.78
N THR A 5 17.12 23.71 24.97
CA THR A 5 16.65 23.13 23.71
C THR A 5 15.54 22.14 24.05
N GLU A 6 14.34 22.39 23.53
CA GLU A 6 13.21 21.49 23.62
C GLU A 6 13.62 20.11 23.07
N PRO A 7 13.34 19.00 23.78
CA PRO A 7 13.72 17.68 23.30
C PRO A 7 13.06 17.42 21.94
N ALA A 8 13.85 16.95 20.98
CA ALA A 8 13.33 16.58 19.66
C ALA A 8 12.14 15.62 19.83
N PRO A 9 11.06 15.79 19.05
CA PRO A 9 9.91 14.91 19.13
C PRO A 9 10.38 13.47 18.94
N THR A 10 9.92 12.58 19.81
CA THR A 10 10.18 11.15 19.70
C THR A 10 9.67 10.69 18.33
N PRO A 11 10.48 9.99 17.52
CA PRO A 11 9.99 9.45 16.26
C PRO A 11 8.75 8.58 16.55
N LYS A 12 7.62 8.91 15.92
CA LYS A 12 6.45 8.03 15.97
C LYS A 12 6.86 6.66 15.44
N ALA A 13 6.45 5.60 16.15
CA ALA A 13 6.68 4.24 15.68
C ALA A 13 6.01 4.09 14.30
N ILE A 14 6.76 3.59 13.32
CA ILE A 14 6.22 3.33 11.98
C ILE A 14 5.26 2.16 12.12
N PRO A 15 4.00 2.28 11.66
CA PRO A 15 3.05 1.18 11.71
C PRO A 15 3.55 0.02 10.84
N HIS A 16 3.48 -1.19 11.40
CA HIS A 16 3.76 -2.43 10.70
C HIS A 16 2.44 -2.98 10.14
N VAL A 17 2.45 -3.46 8.91
CA VAL A 17 1.34 -4.23 8.36
C VAL A 17 1.35 -5.65 8.93
N ASP A 18 0.18 -6.17 9.31
CA ASP A 18 -0.06 -7.57 9.61
C ASP A 18 -1.11 -8.08 8.61
N PHE A 19 -0.81 -9.18 7.92
CA PHE A 19 -1.70 -9.78 6.94
C PHE A 19 -2.68 -10.81 7.54
N GLU A 20 -2.54 -11.15 8.82
CA GLU A 20 -3.40 -12.11 9.54
C GLU A 20 -3.57 -13.44 8.77
N LEU A 21 -2.45 -14.03 8.35
CA LEU A 21 -2.40 -15.28 7.58
C LEU A 21 -1.87 -16.48 8.36
N ASP A 22 -1.48 -16.31 9.62
CA ASP A 22 -0.79 -17.34 10.43
C ASP A 22 -1.51 -18.70 10.48
N ASP A 23 -2.83 -18.70 10.41
CA ASP A 23 -3.68 -19.90 10.49
C ASP A 23 -4.16 -20.44 9.13
N LEU A 24 -3.74 -19.80 8.03
CA LEU A 24 -4.22 -20.04 6.68
C LEU A 24 -3.09 -20.51 5.76
N ASP A 25 -3.42 -21.45 4.88
CA ASP A 25 -2.50 -21.97 3.87
C ASP A 25 -2.84 -21.40 2.48
N ALA A 26 -2.03 -21.68 1.48
CA ALA A 26 -2.40 -21.54 0.08
C ALA A 26 -1.83 -22.72 -0.72
N ASP A 27 -2.17 -22.82 -2.00
CA ASP A 27 -1.38 -23.71 -2.84
C ASP A 27 0.09 -23.24 -2.89
N GLU A 28 1.02 -24.16 -3.17
CA GLU A 28 2.46 -23.89 -3.10
C GLU A 28 2.89 -22.72 -3.99
N GLU A 29 2.27 -22.56 -5.16
CA GLU A 29 2.57 -21.48 -6.11
C GLU A 29 2.12 -20.13 -5.53
N THR A 30 0.87 -20.03 -5.08
CA THR A 30 0.32 -18.83 -4.45
C THR A 30 1.09 -18.44 -3.19
N TYR A 31 1.39 -19.40 -2.31
CA TYR A 31 2.14 -19.13 -1.08
C TYR A 31 3.54 -18.58 -1.39
N LEU A 32 4.24 -19.20 -2.33
CA LEU A 32 5.59 -18.79 -2.71
C LEU A 32 5.61 -17.42 -3.41
N ASP A 33 4.60 -17.14 -4.24
CA ASP A 33 4.46 -15.82 -4.87
C ASP A 33 4.16 -14.74 -3.83
N PHE A 34 3.25 -14.99 -2.89
CA PHE A 34 2.96 -14.08 -1.78
C PHE A 34 4.22 -13.80 -0.96
N TYR A 35 4.95 -14.85 -0.59
CA TYR A 35 6.18 -14.70 0.19
C TYR A 35 7.20 -13.82 -0.54
N ARG A 36 7.44 -14.08 -1.83
CA ARG A 36 8.47 -13.38 -2.61
C ARG A 36 8.12 -11.93 -2.94
N THR A 37 6.84 -11.65 -3.16
CA THR A 37 6.39 -10.34 -3.66
C THR A 37 5.87 -9.44 -2.56
N VAL A 38 5.48 -10.00 -1.41
CA VAL A 38 4.89 -9.26 -0.29
C VAL A 38 5.58 -9.58 1.04
N ALA A 39 5.48 -10.82 1.52
CA ALA A 39 5.82 -11.14 2.93
C ALA A 39 7.31 -10.97 3.26
N VAL A 40 8.22 -11.21 2.32
CA VAL A 40 9.67 -11.06 2.55
C VAL A 40 10.07 -9.61 2.88
N HIS A 41 9.23 -8.63 2.57
CA HIS A 41 9.46 -7.22 2.86
C HIS A 41 8.50 -6.66 3.92
N GLU A 42 7.74 -7.49 4.62
CA GLU A 42 6.66 -7.06 5.54
C GLU A 42 7.12 -6.01 6.56
N ASP A 43 8.34 -6.15 7.09
CA ASP A 43 8.98 -5.23 8.04
C ASP A 43 9.37 -3.87 7.43
N MET A 44 9.41 -3.80 6.09
CA MET A 44 9.75 -2.62 5.30
C MET A 44 8.53 -1.99 4.60
N LEU A 45 7.35 -2.62 4.70
CA LEU A 45 6.10 -2.13 4.15
C LEU A 45 5.38 -1.22 5.15
N VAL A 46 5.11 0.02 4.75
CA VAL A 46 4.31 0.98 5.53
C VAL A 46 2.89 1.03 4.98
N PRO A 47 1.85 0.71 5.78
CA PRO A 47 0.47 0.75 5.31
C PRO A 47 -0.02 2.20 5.21
N LEU A 48 0.12 2.82 4.03
CA LEU A 48 -0.42 4.15 3.76
C LEU A 48 -1.94 4.18 3.87
N ALA A 49 -2.60 3.06 3.52
CA ALA A 49 -4.01 2.82 3.78
C ALA A 49 -4.25 1.31 3.93
N ALA A 50 -5.20 0.95 4.78
CA ALA A 50 -5.69 -0.42 4.91
C ALA A 50 -7.21 -0.40 5.15
N HIS A 51 -7.91 -1.36 4.54
CA HIS A 51 -9.34 -1.58 4.78
C HIS A 51 -9.64 -3.08 4.83
N HIS A 52 -10.47 -3.47 5.78
CA HIS A 52 -10.90 -4.85 5.98
C HIS A 52 -12.42 -4.94 5.86
N ASP A 53 -12.90 -5.83 5.00
CA ASP A 53 -14.32 -6.10 4.78
C ASP A 53 -14.57 -7.61 4.72
N GLY A 54 -14.91 -8.17 5.89
CA GLY A 54 -15.11 -9.60 6.07
C GLY A 54 -13.87 -10.40 5.65
N PRO A 55 -13.96 -11.29 4.64
CA PRO A 55 -12.82 -12.09 4.19
C PRO A 55 -11.80 -11.29 3.36
N ASN A 56 -12.11 -10.05 2.97
CA ASN A 56 -11.25 -9.23 2.12
C ASN A 56 -10.42 -8.25 2.96
N SER A 57 -9.13 -8.14 2.64
CA SER A 57 -8.30 -7.02 3.07
C SER A 57 -7.72 -6.30 1.86
N TYR A 58 -7.68 -4.98 1.93
CA TYR A 58 -7.18 -4.09 0.90
C TYR A 58 -6.08 -3.22 1.49
N TYR A 59 -4.91 -3.21 0.86
CA TYR A 59 -3.76 -2.46 1.36
C TYR A 59 -3.13 -1.61 0.27
N ALA A 60 -2.84 -0.36 0.59
CA ALA A 60 -1.90 0.49 -0.16
C ALA A 60 -0.63 0.62 0.69
N LEU A 61 0.43 -0.04 0.27
CA LEU A 61 1.67 -0.18 1.03
C LEU A 61 2.78 0.63 0.37
N PHE A 62 3.56 1.34 1.16
CA PHE A 62 4.80 1.98 0.70
C PHE A 62 5.99 1.07 1.04
N ASP A 63 6.72 0.65 0.01
CA ASP A 63 7.89 -0.21 0.15
C ASP A 63 9.15 0.64 0.36
N ARG A 64 9.66 0.61 1.60
CA ARG A 64 10.89 1.33 1.98
C ARG A 64 12.15 0.68 1.44
N ALA A 65 12.08 -0.58 1.03
CA ALA A 65 13.18 -1.32 0.42
C ALA A 65 13.27 -1.11 -1.10
N ALA A 66 12.27 -0.48 -1.73
CA ALA A 66 12.24 -0.13 -3.16
C ALA A 66 13.21 1.02 -3.51
N THR A 67 14.49 0.86 -3.17
CA THR A 67 15.60 1.79 -3.44
C THR A 67 16.28 1.53 -4.78
N TRP A 68 15.73 0.65 -5.62
CA TRP A 68 16.33 0.14 -6.85
C TRP A 68 16.30 1.16 -8.00
N GLY A 69 16.99 2.28 -7.82
CA GLY A 69 17.18 3.31 -8.85
C GLY A 69 16.00 4.27 -9.03
N PRO A 70 16.24 5.40 -9.70
CA PRO A 70 15.20 6.41 -9.95
C PRO A 70 14.10 5.83 -10.84
N GLY A 71 12.84 6.07 -10.48
CA GLY A 71 11.67 5.75 -11.31
C GLY A 71 11.12 4.34 -11.15
N MET A 72 11.47 3.58 -10.11
CA MET A 72 10.75 2.35 -9.78
C MET A 72 9.50 2.64 -8.93
N PRO A 73 8.38 1.90 -9.13
CA PRO A 73 7.22 1.97 -8.26
C PRO A 73 7.62 1.71 -6.79
N GLN A 74 7.21 2.60 -5.90
CA GLN A 74 7.44 2.45 -4.44
C GLN A 74 6.14 2.11 -3.70
N VAL A 75 5.01 2.03 -4.39
CA VAL A 75 3.72 1.68 -3.80
C VAL A 75 3.32 0.30 -4.29
N LEU A 76 2.89 -0.56 -3.38
CA LEU A 76 2.37 -1.89 -3.62
C LEU A 76 0.90 -1.92 -3.20
N ALA A 77 -0.01 -2.16 -4.14
CA ALA A 77 -1.39 -2.46 -3.83
C ALA A 77 -1.54 -3.97 -3.60
N VAL A 78 -2.23 -4.37 -2.54
CA VAL A 78 -2.51 -5.79 -2.23
C VAL A 78 -3.99 -5.96 -1.93
N HIS A 79 -4.64 -6.89 -2.63
CA HIS A 79 -5.98 -7.40 -2.28
C HIS A 79 -5.84 -8.84 -1.82
N LEU A 80 -6.21 -9.09 -0.58
CA LEU A 80 -6.12 -10.39 0.08
C LEU A 80 -7.52 -10.92 0.35
N GLN A 81 -7.72 -12.22 0.11
CA GLN A 81 -8.99 -12.91 0.29
C GLN A 81 -8.77 -14.17 1.12
N ARG A 82 -9.57 -14.33 2.17
CA ARG A 82 -9.47 -15.48 3.09
C ARG A 82 -10.70 -16.38 2.95
N ASP A 83 -10.48 -17.68 2.79
CA ASP A 83 -11.51 -18.72 2.87
C ASP A 83 -11.32 -19.46 4.21
N TYR A 84 -12.04 -19.00 5.23
CA TYR A 84 -11.93 -19.57 6.58
C TYR A 84 -12.50 -20.98 6.69
N GLU A 85 -13.40 -21.39 5.78
CA GLU A 85 -13.93 -22.76 5.77
C GLU A 85 -12.87 -23.76 5.30
N LYS A 86 -12.14 -23.40 4.24
CA LYS A 86 -11.03 -24.21 3.72
C LYS A 86 -9.70 -23.95 4.42
N ARG A 87 -9.64 -22.91 5.26
CA ARG A 87 -8.43 -22.39 5.90
C ARG A 87 -7.36 -22.03 4.86
N THR A 88 -7.77 -21.38 3.78
CA THR A 88 -6.87 -20.94 2.71
C THR A 88 -6.94 -19.45 2.45
N PHE A 89 -5.93 -18.89 1.77
CA PHE A 89 -5.98 -17.51 1.25
C PHE A 89 -5.60 -17.45 -0.23
N SER A 90 -6.03 -16.39 -0.89
CA SER A 90 -5.57 -15.96 -2.21
C SER A 90 -5.29 -14.47 -2.19
N PHE A 91 -4.47 -13.99 -3.11
CA PHE A 91 -4.17 -12.57 -3.20
C PHE A 91 -3.92 -12.14 -4.65
N GLU A 92 -4.08 -10.84 -4.86
CA GLU A 92 -3.58 -10.14 -6.03
C GLU A 92 -2.73 -8.96 -5.56
N GLN A 93 -1.71 -8.59 -6.33
CA GLN A 93 -0.93 -7.38 -6.06
C GLN A 93 -0.56 -6.62 -7.33
N ALA A 94 -0.30 -5.32 -7.18
CA ALA A 94 0.26 -4.50 -8.24
C ALA A 94 1.23 -3.44 -7.72
N PRO A 95 2.46 -3.40 -8.26
CA PRO A 95 3.38 -2.29 -8.02
C PRO A 95 2.93 -1.08 -8.85
N LEU A 96 2.73 0.05 -8.18
CA LEU A 96 2.14 1.26 -8.76
C LEU A 96 2.97 2.51 -8.40
N PRO A 97 3.06 3.51 -9.30
CA PRO A 97 3.92 4.65 -9.10
C PRO A 97 3.38 5.66 -8.09
N LEU A 98 2.06 5.65 -7.82
CA LEU A 98 1.38 6.65 -7.00
C LEU A 98 0.36 5.99 -6.06
N PRO A 99 0.20 6.49 -4.81
CA PRO A 99 -0.82 6.02 -3.89
C PRO A 99 -2.24 6.09 -4.45
N ALA A 100 -2.59 7.17 -5.18
CA ALA A 100 -3.91 7.31 -5.81
C ALA A 100 -4.19 6.22 -6.86
N MET A 101 -3.17 5.74 -7.56
CA MET A 101 -3.32 4.62 -8.51
C MET A 101 -3.51 3.29 -7.77
N ALA A 102 -2.84 3.09 -6.63
CA ALA A 102 -3.07 1.94 -5.75
C ALA A 102 -4.51 1.91 -5.22
N GLN A 103 -5.02 3.06 -4.76
CA GLN A 103 -6.42 3.19 -4.35
C GLN A 103 -7.36 2.85 -5.52
N SER A 104 -7.13 3.39 -6.72
CA SER A 104 -7.91 3.02 -7.91
C SER A 104 -7.89 1.52 -8.17
N TRP A 105 -6.72 0.89 -8.13
CA TRP A 105 -6.58 -0.55 -8.37
C TRP A 105 -7.35 -1.41 -7.35
N LEU A 106 -7.37 -0.99 -6.09
CA LEU A 106 -8.13 -1.65 -5.01
C LEU A 106 -9.64 -1.43 -5.15
N VAL A 107 -10.06 -0.22 -5.53
CA VAL A 107 -11.48 0.11 -5.77
C VAL A 107 -12.05 -0.77 -6.90
N HIS A 108 -11.27 -1.01 -7.95
CA HIS A 108 -11.67 -1.92 -9.03
C HIS A 108 -11.79 -3.39 -8.60
N ARG A 109 -11.28 -3.76 -7.42
CA ARG A 109 -11.43 -5.07 -6.77
C ARG A 109 -12.50 -5.10 -5.68
N GLY A 110 -13.35 -4.07 -5.64
CA GLY A 110 -14.49 -4.00 -4.75
C GLY A 110 -14.25 -3.26 -3.43
N CYS A 111 -13.06 -2.68 -3.22
CA CYS A 111 -12.85 -1.81 -2.08
C CYS A 111 -13.75 -0.56 -2.18
N PRO A 112 -14.53 -0.19 -1.13
CA PRO A 112 -15.30 1.05 -1.16
C PRO A 112 -14.38 2.27 -1.28
N HIS A 113 -14.73 3.19 -2.18
CA HIS A 113 -13.89 4.36 -2.51
C HIS A 113 -13.57 5.23 -1.29
N ASP A 114 -14.51 5.39 -0.36
CA ASP A 114 -14.36 6.18 0.86
C ASP A 114 -13.66 5.43 2.00
N ALA A 115 -13.50 4.11 1.90
CA ALA A 115 -12.94 3.27 2.94
C ALA A 115 -11.41 3.11 2.88
N ILE A 116 -10.77 3.43 1.74
CA ILE A 116 -9.33 3.27 1.52
C ILE A 116 -8.58 4.63 1.47
N SER A 117 -8.85 5.50 2.45
CA SER A 117 -8.20 6.82 2.53
C SER A 117 -6.75 6.72 3.01
N LEU A 118 -5.84 7.50 2.42
CA LEU A 118 -4.45 7.57 2.85
C LEU A 118 -4.34 8.21 4.24
N ASP A 119 -3.49 7.66 5.09
CA ASP A 119 -3.12 8.26 6.36
C ASP A 119 -2.29 9.54 6.10
N PRO A 120 -2.80 10.72 6.48
CA PRO A 120 -2.11 11.99 6.25
C PRO A 120 -0.81 12.14 7.06
N GLU A 121 -0.57 11.28 8.06
CA GLU A 121 0.66 11.27 8.85
C GLU A 121 1.78 10.39 8.25
N LEU A 122 1.44 9.48 7.32
CA LEU A 122 2.39 8.50 6.76
C LEU A 122 2.92 8.88 5.37
N GLY A 123 2.20 9.72 4.63
CA GLY A 123 2.61 10.21 3.30
C GLY A 123 2.96 11.70 3.29
N PRO A 124 3.72 12.18 2.29
CA PRO A 124 3.87 13.61 2.09
C PRO A 124 2.50 14.24 1.82
N PRO A 125 2.17 15.39 2.45
CA PRO A 125 0.91 16.04 2.18
C PRO A 125 0.89 16.56 0.73
N PRO A 126 -0.29 16.63 0.10
CA PRO A 126 -0.44 17.26 -1.21
C PRO A 126 0.10 18.70 -1.18
N ALA A 127 0.88 19.06 -2.19
CA ALA A 127 1.56 20.36 -2.25
C ALA A 127 0.58 21.54 -2.33
N ASP A 128 -0.51 21.36 -3.09
CA ASP A 128 -1.53 22.38 -3.35
C ASP A 128 -2.89 21.75 -3.72
N GLU A 129 -3.89 22.59 -3.97
CA GLU A 129 -5.24 22.14 -4.34
C GLU A 129 -5.29 21.48 -5.73
N ALA A 130 -4.39 21.86 -6.64
CA ALA A 130 -4.33 21.23 -7.96
C ALA A 130 -3.84 19.79 -7.85
N THR A 131 -2.88 19.52 -6.97
CA THR A 131 -2.40 18.18 -6.64
C THR A 131 -3.52 17.34 -6.01
N ARG A 132 -4.27 17.90 -5.04
CA ARG A 132 -5.44 17.23 -4.46
C ARG A 132 -6.52 16.89 -5.48
N ALA A 133 -6.79 17.79 -6.42
CA ALA A 133 -7.75 17.56 -7.49
C ALA A 133 -7.28 16.45 -8.45
N LEU A 134 -5.99 16.42 -8.77
CA LEU A 134 -5.39 15.37 -9.59
C LEU A 134 -5.47 14.01 -8.89
N GLU A 135 -5.08 13.92 -7.62
CA GLU A 135 -5.15 12.69 -6.83
C GLU A 135 -6.57 12.14 -6.79
N ARG A 136 -7.57 12.98 -6.47
CA ARG A 136 -8.98 12.57 -6.49
C ARG A 136 -9.42 12.00 -7.84
N ARG A 137 -8.97 12.60 -8.95
CA ARG A 137 -9.27 12.08 -10.30
C ARG A 137 -8.58 10.74 -10.54
N LEU A 138 -7.34 10.58 -10.10
CA LEU A 138 -6.58 9.34 -10.25
C LEU A 138 -7.16 8.19 -9.44
N VAL A 139 -7.82 8.42 -8.31
CA VAL A 139 -8.52 7.34 -7.58
C VAL A 139 -9.67 6.77 -8.41
N GLY A 140 -10.36 7.59 -9.21
CA GLY A 140 -11.48 7.14 -10.05
C GLY A 140 -11.06 6.57 -11.41
N ASP A 141 -10.01 7.13 -12.03
CA ASP A 141 -9.60 6.81 -13.41
C ASP A 141 -8.17 6.23 -13.50
N GLY A 142 -7.58 5.80 -12.37
CA GLY A 142 -6.16 5.44 -12.28
C GLY A 142 -5.76 4.24 -13.14
N ASP A 143 -6.71 3.35 -13.43
CA ASP A 143 -6.56 2.20 -14.32
C ASP A 143 -6.37 2.59 -15.80
N ARG A 144 -6.70 3.83 -16.17
CA ARG A 144 -6.48 4.37 -17.53
C ARG A 144 -5.07 4.92 -17.75
N TYR A 145 -4.26 4.96 -16.71
CA TYR A 145 -2.89 5.47 -16.77
C TYR A 145 -1.90 4.33 -16.57
N ALA A 146 -0.78 4.40 -17.28
CA ALA A 146 0.32 3.44 -17.15
C ALA A 146 1.63 4.18 -16.91
N MET A 147 2.53 3.53 -16.18
CA MET A 147 3.90 4.01 -16.01
C MET A 147 4.70 3.77 -17.30
N GLY A 148 5.30 4.84 -17.83
CA GLY A 148 6.18 4.78 -19.00
C GLY A 148 7.64 5.02 -18.60
N TYR A 149 8.55 4.22 -19.17
CA TYR A 149 9.99 4.45 -19.05
C TYR A 149 10.49 5.14 -20.31
N SER A 150 11.24 6.24 -20.15
CA SER A 150 11.91 6.92 -21.26
C SER A 150 13.39 7.06 -20.91
N TYR A 151 14.23 6.36 -21.67
CA TYR A 151 15.68 6.50 -21.63
C TYR A 151 16.09 7.11 -22.97
N THR A 152 16.39 8.40 -22.96
CA THR A 152 16.91 9.14 -24.13
C THR A 152 18.08 10.00 -23.71
#